data_AF-A0A944AP81-F1
#
_entry.id   AF-A0A944AP81-F1
#
_cell.length_a   1.000
_cell.length_b   1.000
_cell.length_c   1.000
_cell.angle_alpha   90.00
_cell.angle_beta   90.00
_cell.angle_gamma   90.00
#
_symmetry.space_group_name_H-M   'P 1'
#
loop_
_entity.id
_entity.type
_entity.pdbx_description
1 polymer ?
#
loop_
_entity_poly.entity_id
_entity_poly.type
_entity_poly.pdbx_seq_one_letter_code
_entity_poly.pdbx_strand_id
1 'polypeptide(L)'
;METSSPIIPNNITVHLGSPDSNASNVTVPFVNYVKNVVSSEIYPTWDFDAIKANTLAITSFALNRVFTEYYRSRGKNFDITSSTAIDQKFINGRNIFENISTIVDTLYDDYIRRIGFIEPLAAKFCNGTTVTCNGLSQWGSQDLAEAGYDWLSILRNYYGNNIEIVQDAPSGPISPTYPGTPLRRGSRGTNVGLVQTMLNRISQAYPAIPKLNPVDGIFGENTENAVTRFQQIFNLTPDGIVGRNTWYEMVRLYYGLLRLSELNSEGLRLYGMSWEYPDAIRLGDSGDKVYLMQYMLSVISEFYNTVPEIVTDGVFGQATLDAVKAFQRLAGLPEDGIVGPLTWDQMYSFYDGIEVEVMRNNASFPYLNDPAPPSRPTSPASADVYGLLSAMPVNAALSRATNTSRAQSNGNGLPNEGPDRTYSDTSRFIQYPGYILKIGVQDMEE
;
A
#
# COMPACT_ATOMS: atom_id res chain seq x y z
N MET A 1 5.73 6.76 14.03
CA MET A 1 5.71 5.29 14.00
C MET A 1 6.25 4.99 12.62
N GLU A 2 7.48 4.50 12.60
CA GLU A 2 8.40 4.51 11.46
C GLU A 2 7.73 4.16 10.12
N THR A 3 7.88 5.01 9.11
CA THR A 3 7.80 4.56 7.70
C THR A 3 9.20 4.22 7.19
N SER A 4 9.94 3.47 8.02
CA SER A 4 11.13 2.73 7.66
C SER A 4 10.70 1.47 6.89
N SER A 5 11.63 0.78 6.25
CA SER A 5 11.44 -0.47 5.53
C SER A 5 10.43 -1.44 6.18
N PRO A 6 9.72 -2.28 5.40
CA PRO A 6 8.77 -3.27 5.92
C PRO A 6 9.31 -4.02 7.14
N ILE A 7 8.54 -3.98 8.25
CA ILE A 7 8.86 -4.69 9.48
C ILE A 7 8.29 -6.10 9.47
N ILE A 8 8.99 -7.04 10.08
CA ILE A 8 8.50 -8.41 10.29
C ILE A 8 7.48 -8.39 11.44
N PRO A 9 6.22 -8.76 11.19
CA PRO A 9 5.21 -8.65 12.22
C PRO A 9 5.45 -9.67 13.33
N ASN A 10 5.27 -9.30 14.60
CA ASN A 10 5.37 -10.23 15.71
C ASN A 10 4.36 -11.39 15.58
N ASN A 11 3.14 -11.06 15.14
CA ASN A 11 2.05 -12.00 14.94
C ASN A 11 1.32 -11.71 13.63
N ILE A 12 0.67 -12.74 13.09
CA ILE A 12 -0.21 -12.65 11.92
C ILE A 12 -1.54 -13.35 12.22
N THR A 13 -2.66 -12.74 11.80
CA THR A 13 -3.99 -13.31 11.93
C THR A 13 -4.42 -13.97 10.62
N VAL A 14 -4.59 -15.29 10.65
CA VAL A 14 -5.01 -16.13 9.52
C VAL A 14 -6.51 -16.41 9.61
N HIS A 15 -7.25 -16.14 8.54
CA HIS A 15 -8.64 -16.59 8.38
C HIS A 15 -8.69 -18.00 7.78
N LEU A 16 -9.33 -18.95 8.45
CA LEU A 16 -9.30 -20.38 8.11
C LEU A 16 -10.24 -20.79 6.95
N GLY A 17 -10.41 -19.92 5.96
CA GLY A 17 -11.31 -20.14 4.83
C GLY A 17 -11.13 -19.08 3.73
N SER A 18 -12.06 -19.02 2.78
CA SER A 18 -12.09 -17.91 1.80
C SER A 18 -12.44 -16.58 2.48
N PRO A 19 -12.08 -15.40 1.93
CA PRO A 19 -12.19 -14.11 2.62
C PRO A 19 -13.57 -13.74 3.17
N ASP A 20 -14.65 -14.27 2.58
CA ASP A 20 -16.04 -14.01 2.95
C ASP A 20 -16.72 -15.22 3.60
N SER A 21 -15.99 -16.31 3.82
CA SER A 21 -16.56 -17.48 4.49
C SER A 21 -16.73 -17.26 5.98
N ASN A 22 -17.69 -17.95 6.58
CA ASN A 22 -17.85 -18.00 8.03
C ASN A 22 -16.84 -18.98 8.65
N ALA A 23 -15.56 -18.61 8.63
CA ALA A 23 -14.47 -19.37 9.23
C ALA A 23 -13.80 -18.60 10.38
N SER A 24 -13.15 -19.33 11.29
CA SER A 24 -12.46 -18.73 12.42
C SER A 24 -11.20 -17.99 12.00
N ASN A 25 -10.84 -16.96 12.76
CA ASN A 25 -9.53 -16.32 12.69
C ASN A 25 -8.60 -16.90 13.76
N VAL A 26 -7.35 -17.17 13.41
CA VAL A 26 -6.32 -17.66 14.34
C VAL A 26 -5.11 -16.74 14.25
N THR A 27 -4.67 -16.21 15.39
CA THR A 27 -3.46 -15.39 15.48
C THR A 27 -2.30 -16.23 16.00
N VAL A 28 -1.19 -16.21 15.27
CA VAL A 28 0.04 -16.94 15.62
C VAL A 28 1.27 -16.05 15.46
N PRO A 29 2.40 -16.36 16.12
CA PRO A 29 3.67 -15.72 15.81
C PRO A 29 3.99 -15.86 14.32
N PHE A 30 4.51 -14.81 13.69
CA PHE A 30 4.75 -14.82 12.24
C PHE A 30 5.72 -15.92 11.81
N VAL A 31 6.79 -16.14 12.59
CA VAL A 31 7.70 -17.27 12.37
C VAL A 31 6.98 -18.62 12.38
N ASN A 32 6.00 -18.82 13.27
CA ASN A 32 5.21 -20.05 13.33
C ASN A 32 4.24 -20.16 12.15
N TYR A 33 3.73 -19.04 11.64
CA TYR A 33 2.98 -19.03 10.39
C TYR A 33 3.85 -19.49 9.22
N VAL A 34 5.06 -18.94 9.06
CA VAL A 34 5.98 -19.33 7.97
C VAL A 34 6.34 -20.81 8.08
N LYS A 35 6.71 -21.30 9.27
CA LYS A 35 6.95 -22.75 9.52
C LYS A 35 5.76 -23.60 9.09
N ASN A 36 4.55 -23.17 9.42
CA ASN A 36 3.32 -23.86 9.07
C ASN A 36 3.10 -23.90 7.56
N VAL A 37 3.28 -22.79 6.86
CA VAL A 37 3.09 -22.74 5.41
C VAL A 37 4.16 -23.58 4.70
N VAL A 38 5.44 -23.38 5.03
CA VAL A 38 6.55 -24.12 4.39
C VAL A 38 6.35 -25.63 4.58
N SER A 39 6.06 -26.09 5.80
CA SER A 39 5.84 -27.52 6.02
C SER A 39 4.55 -28.04 5.30
N SER A 40 3.61 -27.16 4.90
CA SER A 40 2.30 -27.54 4.31
C SER A 40 2.34 -27.60 2.79
N GLU A 41 3.26 -26.83 2.23
CA GLU A 41 3.46 -26.59 0.80
C GLU A 41 4.69 -27.35 0.26
N ILE A 42 5.72 -27.54 1.09
CA ILE A 42 7.03 -28.05 0.68
C ILE A 42 7.35 -29.37 1.39
N TYR A 43 7.94 -30.31 0.65
CA TYR A 43 8.38 -31.58 1.24
C TYR A 43 9.67 -31.35 2.05
N PRO A 44 9.75 -31.87 3.29
CA PRO A 44 10.94 -31.69 4.13
C PRO A 44 12.17 -32.43 3.61
N THR A 45 12.03 -33.37 2.68
CA THR A 45 13.15 -34.13 2.11
C THR A 45 13.74 -33.50 0.85
N TRP A 46 13.20 -32.35 0.43
CA TRP A 46 13.71 -31.62 -0.73
C TRP A 46 15.08 -31.02 -0.48
N ASP A 47 15.70 -30.60 -1.58
CA ASP A 47 17.00 -29.96 -1.53
C ASP A 47 16.94 -28.68 -0.68
N PHE A 48 18.01 -28.43 0.05
CA PHE A 48 18.11 -27.30 0.95
C PHE A 48 17.95 -25.96 0.23
N ASP A 49 18.52 -25.80 -0.97
CA ASP A 49 18.41 -24.58 -1.77
C ASP A 49 16.97 -24.36 -2.28
N ALA A 50 16.27 -25.45 -2.62
CA ALA A 50 14.85 -25.39 -2.97
C ALA A 50 13.98 -24.96 -1.78
N ILE A 51 14.21 -25.55 -0.59
CA ILE A 51 13.46 -25.17 0.62
C ILE A 51 13.71 -23.70 0.98
N LYS A 52 14.95 -23.22 0.88
CA LYS A 52 15.28 -21.80 1.11
C LYS A 52 14.59 -20.86 0.15
N ALA A 53 14.63 -21.14 -1.16
CA ALA A 53 13.98 -20.31 -2.16
C ALA A 53 12.46 -20.23 -1.94
N ASN A 54 11.82 -21.36 -1.63
CA ASN A 54 10.39 -21.38 -1.30
C ASN A 54 10.09 -20.63 0.01
N THR A 55 10.93 -20.78 1.04
CA THR A 55 10.76 -20.07 2.32
C THR A 55 10.76 -18.56 2.10
N LEU A 56 11.73 -18.01 1.37
CA LEU A 56 11.80 -16.58 1.06
C LEU A 56 10.61 -16.09 0.24
N ALA A 57 10.13 -16.88 -0.74
CA ALA A 57 8.93 -16.53 -1.49
C ALA A 57 7.67 -16.51 -0.60
N ILE A 58 7.53 -17.50 0.28
CA ILE A 58 6.43 -17.61 1.23
C ILE A 58 6.42 -16.42 2.20
N THR A 59 7.57 -16.12 2.81
CA THR A 59 7.74 -15.00 3.74
C THR A 59 7.43 -13.67 3.05
N SER A 60 8.02 -13.42 1.88
CA SER A 60 7.84 -12.20 1.10
C SER A 60 6.38 -11.96 0.70
N PHE A 61 5.67 -13.01 0.25
CA PHE A 61 4.25 -12.90 -0.08
C PHE A 61 3.37 -12.60 1.15
N ALA A 62 3.61 -13.28 2.28
CA ALA A 62 2.86 -13.03 3.50
C ALA A 62 3.10 -11.61 4.03
N LEU A 63 4.35 -11.15 3.98
CA LEU A 63 4.73 -9.79 4.36
C LEU A 63 4.10 -8.76 3.43
N ASN A 64 4.00 -9.02 2.13
CA ASN A 64 3.29 -8.15 1.18
C ASN A 64 1.79 -7.99 1.55
N ARG A 65 1.12 -9.06 2.00
CA ARG A 65 -0.28 -8.98 2.46
C ARG A 65 -0.45 -8.05 3.66
N VAL A 66 0.47 -8.15 4.61
CA VAL A 66 0.50 -7.30 5.80
C VAL A 66 0.83 -5.85 5.42
N PHE A 67 1.89 -5.65 4.65
CA PHE A 67 2.39 -4.34 4.23
C PHE A 67 1.34 -3.56 3.42
N THR A 68 0.66 -4.22 2.49
CA THR A 68 -0.39 -3.60 1.68
C THR A 68 -1.73 -3.46 2.42
N GLU A 69 -1.78 -3.89 3.69
CA GLU A 69 -3.01 -4.02 4.48
C GLU A 69 -4.12 -4.67 3.65
N TYR A 70 -3.81 -5.73 2.88
CA TYR A 70 -4.68 -6.21 1.80
C TYR A 70 -6.10 -6.50 2.31
N TYR A 71 -6.25 -7.27 3.38
CA TYR A 71 -7.56 -7.54 3.95
C TYR A 71 -8.06 -6.42 4.88
N ARG A 72 -7.16 -5.82 5.66
CA ARG A 72 -7.49 -4.75 6.63
C ARG A 72 -8.08 -3.50 5.96
N SER A 73 -7.47 -3.04 4.87
CA SER A 73 -7.96 -1.93 4.02
C SER A 73 -9.33 -2.21 3.39
N ARG A 74 -9.76 -3.48 3.35
CA ARG A 74 -11.07 -3.95 2.87
C ARG A 74 -12.06 -4.21 4.02
N GLY A 75 -11.76 -3.71 5.21
CA GLY A 75 -12.63 -3.84 6.39
C GLY A 75 -12.61 -5.22 7.05
N LYS A 76 -11.68 -6.09 6.68
CA LYS A 76 -11.49 -7.39 7.34
C LYS A 76 -10.64 -7.23 8.60
N ASN A 77 -10.81 -8.14 9.54
CA ASN A 77 -10.09 -8.15 10.83
C ASN A 77 -8.97 -9.21 10.89
N PHE A 78 -8.50 -9.67 9.72
CA PHE A 78 -7.43 -10.63 9.54
C PHE A 78 -6.45 -10.13 8.46
N ASP A 79 -5.29 -10.78 8.37
CA ASP A 79 -4.17 -10.31 7.55
C ASP A 79 -3.92 -11.20 6.33
N ILE A 80 -4.32 -12.47 6.40
CA ILE A 80 -4.17 -13.46 5.32
C ILE A 80 -5.20 -14.58 5.46
N THR A 81 -5.50 -15.30 4.38
CA THR A 81 -6.36 -16.49 4.42
C THR A 81 -5.57 -17.80 4.31
N SER A 82 -6.16 -18.91 4.75
CA SER A 82 -5.65 -20.26 4.50
C SER A 82 -6.12 -20.85 3.16
N SER A 83 -6.74 -20.04 2.30
CA SER A 83 -7.28 -20.49 1.01
C SER A 83 -6.19 -20.46 -0.05
N THR A 84 -5.79 -21.63 -0.54
CA THR A 84 -4.78 -21.75 -1.61
C THR A 84 -5.21 -21.16 -2.95
N ALA A 85 -6.49 -20.82 -3.11
CA ALA A 85 -6.99 -20.11 -4.29
C ALA A 85 -6.55 -18.64 -4.32
N ILE A 86 -6.15 -18.07 -3.18
CA ILE A 86 -5.88 -16.63 -3.04
C ILE A 86 -4.56 -16.37 -2.32
N ASP A 87 -4.29 -17.13 -1.27
CA ASP A 87 -3.12 -17.01 -0.40
C ASP A 87 -2.44 -18.39 -0.26
N GLN A 88 -2.04 -18.76 0.96
CA GLN A 88 -1.12 -19.86 1.22
C GLN A 88 -1.79 -20.95 2.05
N LYS A 89 -1.37 -22.21 1.87
CA LYS A 89 -1.89 -23.32 2.66
C LYS A 89 -1.39 -23.22 4.10
N PHE A 90 -2.32 -22.94 4.99
CA PHE A 90 -2.10 -22.98 6.43
C PHE A 90 -3.05 -24.00 7.06
N ILE A 91 -2.53 -24.87 7.93
CA ILE A 91 -3.35 -25.85 8.66
C ILE A 91 -3.19 -25.62 10.15
N ASN A 92 -4.26 -25.21 10.82
CA ASN A 92 -4.25 -24.98 12.26
C ASN A 92 -3.96 -26.28 13.03
N GLY A 93 -3.02 -26.23 13.99
CA GLY A 93 -2.69 -27.36 14.86
C GLY A 93 -1.87 -28.49 14.21
N ARG A 94 -1.28 -28.27 13.05
CA ARG A 94 -0.43 -29.27 12.38
C ARG A 94 0.94 -29.43 13.03
N ASN A 95 1.58 -30.57 12.74
CA ASN A 95 2.99 -30.79 13.06
C ASN A 95 3.91 -30.04 12.09
N ILE A 96 5.07 -29.61 12.60
CA ILE A 96 6.13 -28.93 11.85
C ILE A 96 7.35 -29.86 11.80
N PHE A 97 8.02 -29.91 10.66
CA PHE A 97 9.25 -30.71 10.52
C PHE A 97 10.45 -29.94 11.06
N GLU A 98 11.31 -30.64 11.82
CA GLU A 98 12.46 -30.02 12.51
C GLU A 98 13.40 -29.31 11.53
N ASN A 99 13.72 -29.94 10.40
CA ASN A 99 14.61 -29.36 9.40
C ASN A 99 14.02 -28.09 8.76
N ILE A 100 12.71 -28.04 8.55
CA ILE A 100 12.02 -26.83 8.09
C ILE A 100 12.04 -25.76 9.18
N SER A 101 11.82 -26.15 10.44
CA SER A 101 11.90 -25.22 11.57
C SER A 101 13.25 -24.52 11.59
N THR A 102 14.35 -25.28 11.52
CA THR A 102 15.71 -24.74 11.52
C THR A 102 15.94 -23.76 10.38
N ILE A 103 15.49 -24.07 9.15
CA ILE A 103 15.65 -23.17 8.00
C ILE A 103 14.85 -21.88 8.20
N VAL A 104 13.59 -22.00 8.61
CA VAL A 104 12.71 -20.84 8.81
C VAL A 104 13.21 -19.96 9.94
N ASP A 105 13.73 -20.53 11.03
CA ASP A 105 14.30 -19.76 12.15
C ASP A 105 15.47 -18.86 11.71
N THR A 106 16.13 -19.19 10.59
CA THR A 106 17.22 -18.38 10.02
C THR A 106 16.81 -17.40 8.92
N LEU A 107 15.56 -17.46 8.43
CA LEU A 107 15.13 -16.72 7.23
C LEU A 107 13.78 -16.02 7.39
N TYR A 108 13.09 -16.15 8.53
CA TYR A 108 11.73 -15.62 8.68
C TYR A 108 11.69 -14.08 8.67
N ASP A 109 12.83 -13.45 8.92
CA ASP A 109 13.08 -12.01 8.87
C ASP A 109 13.76 -11.54 7.58
N ASP A 110 13.98 -12.45 6.63
CA ASP A 110 14.46 -12.15 5.29
C ASP A 110 13.30 -12.14 4.29
N TYR A 111 13.31 -11.20 3.34
CA TYR A 111 12.31 -11.15 2.28
C TYR A 111 12.83 -10.61 0.95
N ILE A 112 12.13 -10.98 -0.11
CA ILE A 112 12.42 -10.55 -1.48
C ILE A 112 11.78 -9.19 -1.72
N ARG A 113 12.50 -8.28 -2.37
CA ARG A 113 11.92 -7.08 -3.01
C ARG A 113 12.58 -6.81 -4.35
N ARG A 114 11.98 -5.95 -5.17
CA ARG A 114 12.66 -5.44 -6.38
C ARG A 114 13.59 -4.30 -6.01
N ILE A 115 14.75 -4.24 -6.67
CA ILE A 115 15.74 -3.18 -6.45
C ILE A 115 15.09 -1.80 -6.68
N GLY A 116 15.23 -0.92 -5.68
CA GLY A 116 14.67 0.43 -5.70
C GLY A 116 13.19 0.54 -5.31
N PHE A 117 12.54 -0.57 -4.95
CA PHE A 117 11.19 -0.59 -4.39
C PHE A 117 11.23 -0.82 -2.89
N ILE A 118 10.20 -0.37 -2.19
CA ILE A 118 10.09 -0.53 -0.74
C ILE A 118 9.31 -1.78 -0.38
N GLU A 119 8.25 -2.08 -1.15
CA GLU A 119 7.34 -3.16 -0.77
C GLU A 119 8.03 -4.53 -0.87
N PRO A 120 7.68 -5.48 0.03
CA PRO A 120 8.01 -6.87 -0.19
C PRO A 120 7.37 -7.33 -1.49
N LEU A 121 8.08 -8.14 -2.27
CA LEU A 121 7.55 -8.71 -3.50
C LEU A 121 6.30 -9.54 -3.18
N ALA A 122 5.22 -9.36 -3.92
CA ALA A 122 4.12 -10.33 -3.94
C ALA A 122 4.59 -11.59 -4.68
N ALA A 123 5.51 -12.32 -4.06
CA ALA A 123 6.25 -13.46 -4.61
C ALA A 123 5.32 -14.65 -4.80
N LYS A 124 4.48 -14.58 -5.84
CA LYS A 124 3.53 -15.62 -6.19
C LYS A 124 4.29 -16.91 -6.45
N PHE A 125 3.74 -18.01 -5.95
CA PHE A 125 4.24 -19.34 -6.24
C PHE A 125 3.06 -20.28 -6.47
N CYS A 126 3.34 -21.41 -7.09
CA CYS A 126 2.37 -22.47 -7.35
C CYS A 126 3.06 -23.82 -7.29
N ASN A 127 2.25 -24.87 -7.21
CA ASN A 127 2.76 -26.22 -7.15
C ASN A 127 3.69 -26.56 -8.33
N GLY A 128 3.32 -26.19 -9.56
CA GLY A 128 4.21 -26.39 -10.71
C GLY A 128 4.11 -27.74 -11.42
N THR A 129 3.45 -28.75 -10.83
CA THR A 129 3.16 -30.04 -11.53
C THR A 129 1.80 -30.05 -12.22
N THR A 130 0.80 -29.47 -11.58
CA THR A 130 -0.61 -29.44 -12.04
C THR A 130 -1.06 -28.04 -12.45
N VAL A 131 -0.28 -27.00 -12.07
CA VAL A 131 -0.59 -25.59 -12.30
C VAL A 131 0.70 -24.86 -12.66
N THR A 132 0.69 -24.11 -13.75
CA THR A 132 1.76 -23.17 -14.12
C THR A 132 1.36 -21.76 -13.72
N CYS A 133 2.25 -21.02 -13.07
CA CYS A 133 2.04 -19.63 -12.67
C CYS A 133 3.22 -18.76 -13.10
N ASN A 134 3.00 -17.44 -13.14
CA ASN A 134 4.04 -16.47 -13.51
C ASN A 134 5.17 -16.33 -12.47
N GLY A 135 5.10 -17.03 -11.34
CA GLY A 135 6.07 -16.96 -10.27
C GLY A 135 6.73 -18.31 -10.00
N LEU A 136 7.21 -18.52 -8.77
CA LEU A 136 8.00 -19.71 -8.46
C LEU A 136 7.17 -21.00 -8.56
N SER A 137 7.68 -21.96 -9.33
CA SER A 137 7.20 -23.33 -9.35
C SER A 137 7.86 -24.11 -8.22
N GLN A 138 7.07 -24.67 -7.29
CA GLN A 138 7.60 -25.45 -6.16
C GLN A 138 8.43 -26.63 -6.66
N TRP A 139 7.86 -27.47 -7.54
CA TRP A 139 8.61 -28.59 -8.13
C TRP A 139 9.75 -28.14 -9.04
N GLY A 140 9.53 -27.10 -9.84
CA GLY A 140 10.59 -26.58 -10.71
C GLY A 140 11.76 -25.97 -9.93
N SER A 141 11.55 -25.51 -8.70
CA SER A 141 12.63 -25.07 -7.82
C SER A 141 13.44 -26.25 -7.27
N GLN A 142 12.79 -27.39 -7.01
CA GLN A 142 13.46 -28.64 -6.66
C GLN A 142 14.31 -29.15 -7.82
N ASP A 143 13.76 -29.18 -9.03
CA ASP A 143 14.49 -29.63 -10.23
C ASP A 143 15.75 -28.78 -10.49
N LEU A 144 15.65 -27.45 -10.30
CA LEU A 144 16.80 -26.55 -10.45
C LEU A 144 17.86 -26.78 -9.36
N ALA A 145 17.44 -27.00 -8.11
CA ALA A 145 18.36 -27.31 -7.02
C ALA A 145 19.09 -28.64 -7.28
N GLU A 146 18.38 -29.67 -7.73
CA GLU A 146 18.98 -30.96 -8.15
C GLU A 146 19.95 -30.80 -9.34
N ALA A 147 19.71 -29.81 -10.20
CA ALA A 147 20.61 -29.42 -11.27
C ALA A 147 21.82 -28.56 -10.80
N GLY A 148 21.93 -28.29 -9.49
CA GLY A 148 23.06 -27.59 -8.86
C GLY A 148 22.90 -26.06 -8.76
N TYR A 149 21.70 -25.52 -8.94
CA TYR A 149 21.45 -24.09 -8.73
C TYR A 149 21.33 -23.77 -7.24
N ASP A 150 21.99 -22.71 -6.79
CA ASP A 150 21.78 -22.17 -5.44
C ASP A 150 20.42 -21.46 -5.31
N TRP A 151 19.97 -21.27 -4.06
CA TRP A 151 18.67 -20.67 -3.75
C TRP A 151 18.45 -19.29 -4.39
N LEU A 152 19.50 -18.46 -4.50
CA LEU A 152 19.38 -17.12 -5.07
C LEU A 152 19.25 -17.17 -6.60
N SER A 153 19.98 -18.08 -7.24
CA SER A 153 19.88 -18.34 -8.68
C SER A 153 18.50 -18.89 -9.05
N ILE A 154 17.94 -19.76 -8.20
CA ILE A 154 16.54 -20.23 -8.33
C ILE A 154 15.58 -19.04 -8.26
N LEU A 155 15.68 -18.18 -7.24
CA LEU A 155 14.80 -17.01 -7.10
C LEU A 155 14.92 -16.05 -8.30
N ARG A 156 16.14 -15.78 -8.77
CA ARG A 156 16.40 -14.93 -9.95
C ARG A 156 15.86 -15.54 -11.23
N ASN A 157 15.88 -16.87 -11.36
CA ASN A 157 15.27 -17.56 -12.49
C ASN A 157 13.76 -17.29 -12.58
N TYR A 158 13.05 -17.26 -11.45
CA TYR A 158 11.59 -17.05 -11.42
C TYR A 158 11.16 -15.57 -11.35
N TYR A 159 11.91 -14.72 -10.65
CA TYR A 159 11.48 -13.34 -10.37
C TYR A 159 12.30 -12.27 -11.11
N GLY A 160 13.30 -12.71 -11.87
CA GLY A 160 14.23 -11.87 -12.62
C GLY A 160 15.45 -11.45 -11.80
N ASN A 161 16.45 -10.89 -12.49
CA ASN A 161 17.71 -10.45 -11.88
C ASN A 161 17.59 -9.14 -11.08
N ASN A 162 16.45 -8.44 -11.16
CA ASN A 162 16.21 -7.16 -10.50
C ASN A 162 15.61 -7.30 -9.09
N ILE A 163 15.87 -8.42 -8.42
CA ILE A 163 15.48 -8.66 -7.03
C ILE A 163 16.70 -8.53 -6.11
N GLU A 164 16.43 -8.15 -4.87
CA GLU A 164 17.36 -8.24 -3.76
C GLU A 164 16.67 -8.88 -2.55
N ILE A 165 17.49 -9.39 -1.62
CA ILE A 165 17.03 -9.92 -0.36
C ILE A 165 17.29 -8.85 0.70
N VAL A 166 16.22 -8.39 1.34
CA VAL A 166 16.36 -7.62 2.58
C VAL A 166 16.59 -8.63 3.67
N GLN A 167 17.71 -8.47 4.37
CA GLN A 167 18.15 -9.37 5.43
C GLN A 167 17.92 -8.73 6.80
N ASP A 168 17.67 -9.56 7.81
CA ASP A 168 17.57 -9.17 9.22
C ASP A 168 16.59 -8.00 9.44
N ALA A 169 15.42 -8.05 8.79
CA ALA A 169 14.47 -6.96 8.87
C ALA A 169 13.93 -6.82 10.31
N PRO A 170 13.77 -5.58 10.81
CA PRO A 170 13.34 -5.35 12.18
C PRO A 170 11.97 -5.96 12.44
N SER A 171 11.78 -6.55 13.63
CA SER A 171 10.50 -7.12 14.04
C SER A 171 9.70 -6.17 14.93
N GLY A 172 8.38 -6.20 14.81
CA GLY A 172 7.51 -5.32 15.57
C GLY A 172 6.03 -5.63 15.44
N PRO A 173 5.16 -4.93 16.18
CA PRO A 173 3.71 -5.07 16.03
C PRO A 173 3.26 -4.53 14.65
N ILE A 174 2.27 -5.19 14.03
CA ILE A 174 1.60 -4.66 12.84
C ILE A 174 1.04 -3.28 13.20
N SER A 175 1.54 -2.26 12.50
CA SER A 175 1.17 -0.87 12.72
C SER A 175 0.25 -0.40 11.58
N PRO A 176 -0.93 0.17 11.89
CA PRO A 176 -1.80 0.75 10.88
C PRO A 176 -1.09 1.84 10.07
N THR A 177 -1.31 1.90 8.75
CA THR A 177 -0.76 2.99 7.91
C THR A 177 -1.39 4.34 8.21
N TYR A 178 -2.60 4.37 8.79
CA TYR A 178 -3.24 5.62 9.18
C TYR A 178 -2.44 6.29 10.32
N PRO A 179 -2.05 7.58 10.20
CA PRO A 179 -1.18 8.27 11.16
C PRO A 179 -1.78 8.46 12.56
N GLY A 180 -3.04 8.08 12.76
CA GLY A 180 -3.74 8.17 14.05
C GLY A 180 -4.50 9.49 14.23
N THR A 181 -4.09 10.56 13.55
CA THR A 181 -4.75 11.87 13.57
C THR A 181 -5.29 12.26 12.19
N PRO A 182 -6.48 12.88 12.09
CA PRO A 182 -7.02 13.32 10.80
C PRO A 182 -6.20 14.47 10.20
N LEU A 183 -5.97 14.43 8.89
CA LEU A 183 -5.34 15.54 8.14
C LEU A 183 -6.42 16.47 7.58
N ARG A 184 -6.19 17.78 7.68
CA ARG A 184 -7.13 18.84 7.29
C ARG A 184 -6.38 20.12 6.95
N ARG A 185 -7.08 21.16 6.49
CA ARG A 185 -6.47 22.46 6.19
C ARG A 185 -5.56 22.93 7.33
N GLY A 186 -4.31 23.24 7.01
CA GLY A 186 -3.26 23.63 7.95
C GLY A 186 -2.34 22.49 8.41
N SER A 187 -2.72 21.21 8.22
CA SER A 187 -1.81 20.07 8.39
C SER A 187 -0.62 20.19 7.43
N ARG A 188 0.54 19.72 7.87
CA ARG A 188 1.79 19.72 7.09
C ARG A 188 2.55 18.43 7.34
N GLY A 189 3.54 18.14 6.48
CA GLY A 189 4.45 17.02 6.64
C GLY A 189 4.20 15.89 5.65
N THR A 190 4.89 14.78 5.85
CA THR A 190 4.95 13.67 4.88
C THR A 190 3.63 12.95 4.69
N ASN A 191 2.79 12.85 5.72
CA ASN A 191 1.46 12.26 5.59
C ASN A 191 0.58 13.07 4.64
N VAL A 192 0.75 14.40 4.62
CA VAL A 192 0.08 15.26 3.64
C VAL A 192 0.68 15.06 2.24
N GLY A 193 2.02 15.00 2.13
CA GLY A 193 2.69 14.71 0.86
C GLY A 193 2.25 13.37 0.27
N LEU A 194 2.10 12.35 1.12
CA LEU A 194 1.60 11.03 0.74
C LEU A 194 0.15 11.11 0.25
N VAL A 195 -0.74 11.83 0.94
CA VAL A 195 -2.11 12.09 0.45
C VAL A 195 -2.10 12.75 -0.91
N GLN A 196 -1.27 13.79 -1.12
CA GLN A 196 -1.18 14.49 -2.40
C GLN A 196 -0.65 13.57 -3.50
N THR A 197 0.37 12.75 -3.22
CA THR A 197 0.90 11.72 -4.14
C THR A 197 -0.17 10.69 -4.49
N MET A 198 -0.88 10.14 -3.50
CA MET A 198 -1.97 9.19 -3.72
C MET A 198 -3.06 9.82 -4.59
N LEU A 199 -3.52 11.03 -4.26
CA LEU A 199 -4.53 11.75 -5.03
C LEU A 199 -4.09 11.99 -6.48
N ASN A 200 -2.84 12.38 -6.70
CA ASN A 200 -2.30 12.57 -8.05
C ASN A 200 -2.28 11.26 -8.85
N ARG A 201 -1.83 10.16 -8.27
CA ARG A 201 -1.86 8.85 -8.95
C ARG A 201 -3.29 8.41 -9.23
N ILE A 202 -4.19 8.54 -8.27
CA ILE A 202 -5.61 8.20 -8.42
C ILE A 202 -6.26 9.08 -9.51
N SER A 203 -5.91 10.36 -9.58
CA SER A 203 -6.45 11.29 -10.59
C SER A 203 -6.16 10.87 -12.05
N GLN A 204 -5.14 10.03 -12.28
CA GLN A 204 -4.87 9.50 -13.62
C GLN A 204 -6.00 8.58 -14.11
N ALA A 205 -6.59 7.80 -13.20
CA ALA A 205 -7.77 6.97 -13.47
C ALA A 205 -9.09 7.71 -13.24
N TYR A 206 -9.09 8.75 -12.38
CA TYR A 206 -10.26 9.56 -12.02
C TYR A 206 -9.99 11.06 -12.28
N PRO A 207 -10.04 11.52 -13.54
CA PRO A 207 -9.61 12.89 -13.92
C PRO A 207 -10.43 14.02 -13.30
N ALA A 208 -11.59 13.70 -12.73
CA ALA A 208 -12.41 14.65 -12.01
C ALA A 208 -11.81 15.06 -10.66
N ILE A 209 -10.81 14.35 -10.14
CA ILE A 209 -10.02 14.75 -8.97
C ILE A 209 -8.99 15.78 -9.43
N PRO A 210 -8.99 17.01 -8.86
CA PRO A 210 -7.98 18.01 -9.15
C PRO A 210 -6.56 17.48 -8.93
N LYS A 211 -5.67 17.74 -9.89
CA LYS A 211 -4.23 17.45 -9.74
C LYS A 211 -3.59 18.48 -8.81
N LEU A 212 -2.67 18.00 -7.98
CA LEU A 212 -1.94 18.80 -7.00
C LEU A 212 -0.49 18.93 -7.47
N ASN A 213 -0.08 20.14 -7.84
CA ASN A 213 1.27 20.42 -8.25
C ASN A 213 1.69 21.78 -7.67
N PRO A 214 2.76 21.85 -6.86
CA PRO A 214 3.62 20.74 -6.40
C PRO A 214 2.94 19.77 -5.41
N VAL A 215 3.57 18.62 -5.19
CA VAL A 215 3.37 17.83 -3.95
C VAL A 215 4.30 18.45 -2.91
N ASP A 216 3.75 19.36 -2.10
CA ASP A 216 4.50 20.20 -1.16
C ASP A 216 4.39 19.75 0.30
N GLY A 217 3.55 18.75 0.59
CA GLY A 217 3.28 18.33 1.95
C GLY A 217 2.52 19.37 2.78
N ILE A 218 1.83 20.31 2.14
CA ILE A 218 1.01 21.35 2.80
C ILE A 218 -0.46 21.11 2.46
N PHE A 219 -1.28 20.95 3.49
CA PHE A 219 -2.70 20.73 3.33
C PHE A 219 -3.39 22.10 3.19
N GLY A 220 -3.27 22.68 2.00
CA GLY A 220 -3.94 23.93 1.63
C GLY A 220 -5.34 23.72 1.04
N GLU A 221 -5.91 24.80 0.51
CA GLU A 221 -7.23 24.79 -0.14
C GLU A 221 -7.30 23.82 -1.33
N ASN A 222 -6.24 23.74 -2.14
CA ASN A 222 -6.19 22.81 -3.27
C ASN A 222 -6.28 21.35 -2.82
N THR A 223 -5.53 21.00 -1.77
CA THR A 223 -5.55 19.65 -1.18
C THR A 223 -6.93 19.33 -0.62
N GLU A 224 -7.55 20.25 0.12
CA GLU A 224 -8.91 20.08 0.67
C GLU A 224 -9.96 19.88 -0.43
N ASN A 225 -9.88 20.67 -1.50
CA ASN A 225 -10.77 20.53 -2.66
C ASN A 225 -10.59 19.17 -3.35
N ALA A 226 -9.35 18.70 -3.51
CA ALA A 226 -9.06 17.39 -4.09
C ALA A 226 -9.56 16.24 -3.20
N VAL A 227 -9.39 16.33 -1.88
CA VAL A 227 -9.91 15.37 -0.91
C VAL A 227 -11.44 15.34 -0.93
N THR A 228 -12.09 16.50 -0.91
CA THR A 228 -13.56 16.60 -0.98
C THR A 228 -14.08 15.95 -2.25
N ARG A 229 -13.41 16.19 -3.38
CA ARG A 229 -13.80 15.60 -4.67
C ARG A 229 -13.58 14.09 -4.71
N PHE A 230 -12.47 13.61 -4.16
CA PHE A 230 -12.23 12.19 -3.95
C PHE A 230 -13.35 11.56 -3.12
N GLN A 231 -13.68 12.14 -1.97
CA GLN A 231 -14.73 11.64 -1.07
C GLN A 231 -16.09 11.53 -1.79
N GLN A 232 -16.47 12.54 -2.58
CA GLN A 232 -17.69 12.51 -3.38
C GLN A 232 -17.72 11.34 -4.38
N ILE A 233 -16.61 11.09 -5.08
CA ILE A 233 -16.52 10.03 -6.10
C ILE A 233 -16.66 8.65 -5.46
N PHE A 234 -16.07 8.45 -4.27
CA PHE A 234 -16.05 7.16 -3.57
C PHE A 234 -17.14 7.03 -2.48
N ASN A 235 -18.19 7.87 -2.53
CA ASN A 235 -19.33 7.84 -1.61
C ASN A 235 -18.93 7.88 -0.11
N LEU A 236 -17.90 8.65 0.20
CA LEU A 236 -17.51 8.99 1.57
C LEU A 236 -18.16 10.32 1.99
N THR A 237 -18.13 10.64 3.29
CA THR A 237 -18.51 11.97 3.78
C THR A 237 -17.62 13.04 3.13
N PRO A 238 -18.16 14.01 2.35
CA PRO A 238 -17.36 14.97 1.62
C PRO A 238 -17.06 16.20 2.48
N ASP A 239 -16.31 16.00 3.57
CA ASP A 239 -15.96 17.02 4.56
C ASP A 239 -14.57 17.65 4.34
N GLY A 240 -13.81 17.19 3.34
CA GLY A 240 -12.46 17.67 3.05
C GLY A 240 -11.40 17.19 4.03
N ILE A 241 -11.76 16.32 4.98
CA ILE A 241 -10.89 15.81 6.04
C ILE A 241 -10.43 14.38 5.70
N VAL A 242 -9.13 14.16 5.72
CA VAL A 242 -8.56 12.80 5.60
C VAL A 242 -8.56 12.13 6.97
N GLY A 243 -9.72 11.63 7.36
CA GLY A 243 -9.86 10.70 8.48
C GLY A 243 -9.56 9.24 8.08
N ARG A 244 -9.70 8.32 9.04
CA ARG A 244 -9.40 6.89 8.86
C ARG A 244 -10.02 6.27 7.60
N ASN A 245 -11.30 6.50 7.35
CA ASN A 245 -12.00 5.91 6.20
C ASN A 245 -11.48 6.47 4.87
N THR A 246 -11.29 7.79 4.79
CA THR A 246 -10.72 8.46 3.61
C THR A 246 -9.31 7.95 3.32
N TRP A 247 -8.46 7.84 4.35
CA TRP A 247 -7.10 7.34 4.24
C TRP A 247 -7.05 5.93 3.66
N TYR A 248 -7.81 5.00 4.25
CA TYR A 248 -7.78 3.61 3.81
C TYR A 248 -8.34 3.41 2.40
N GLU A 249 -9.34 4.20 2.01
CA GLU A 249 -9.83 4.16 0.63
C GLU A 249 -8.78 4.67 -0.36
N MET A 250 -8.04 5.73 -0.01
CA MET A 250 -6.90 6.22 -0.82
C MET A 250 -5.80 5.17 -0.93
N VAL A 251 -5.37 4.57 0.19
CA VAL A 251 -4.34 3.53 0.22
C VAL A 251 -4.75 2.33 -0.64
N ARG A 252 -5.99 1.85 -0.48
CA ARG A 252 -6.53 0.72 -1.25
C ARG A 252 -6.48 0.98 -2.76
N LEU A 253 -6.92 2.15 -3.20
CA LEU A 253 -6.92 2.53 -4.60
C LEU A 253 -5.50 2.75 -5.13
N TYR A 254 -4.66 3.43 -4.36
CA TYR A 254 -3.27 3.70 -4.73
C TYR A 254 -2.48 2.41 -4.91
N TYR A 255 -2.53 1.49 -3.94
CA TYR A 255 -1.86 0.18 -4.03
C TYR A 255 -2.42 -0.69 -5.14
N GLY A 256 -3.74 -0.63 -5.38
CA GLY A 256 -4.37 -1.31 -6.51
C GLY A 256 -3.88 -0.79 -7.86
N LEU A 257 -3.80 0.53 -8.03
CA LEU A 257 -3.29 1.17 -9.25
C LEU A 257 -1.80 0.92 -9.49
N LEU A 258 -1.02 0.68 -8.44
CA LEU A 258 0.39 0.27 -8.55
C LEU A 258 0.57 -1.24 -8.63
N ARG A 259 -0.51 -2.02 -8.49
CA ARG A 259 -0.49 -3.49 -8.52
C ARG A 259 0.50 -4.10 -7.51
N LEU A 260 0.62 -3.52 -6.32
CA LEU A 260 1.63 -3.92 -5.33
C LEU A 260 1.44 -5.34 -4.80
N SER A 261 0.21 -5.85 -4.83
CA SER A 261 -0.11 -7.23 -4.47
C SER A 261 0.02 -8.22 -5.65
N GLU A 262 0.60 -7.78 -6.76
CA GLU A 262 0.87 -8.58 -7.94
C GLU A 262 2.39 -8.71 -8.16
N LEU A 263 2.79 -9.80 -8.82
CA LEU A 263 4.21 -10.10 -9.04
C LEU A 263 4.91 -9.03 -9.90
N ASN A 264 4.17 -8.43 -10.81
CA ASN A 264 4.57 -7.41 -11.77
C ASN A 264 4.09 -6.00 -11.32
N SER A 265 4.25 -5.72 -10.03
CA SER A 265 4.09 -4.40 -9.38
C SER A 265 4.82 -3.29 -10.14
N GLU A 266 4.21 -2.10 -10.20
CA GLU A 266 4.85 -0.86 -10.66
C GLU A 266 5.81 -0.25 -9.63
N GLY A 267 5.75 -0.74 -8.39
CA GLY A 267 6.63 -0.35 -7.30
C GLY A 267 6.12 0.80 -6.47
N LEU A 268 6.30 0.70 -5.15
CA LEU A 268 6.39 1.87 -4.30
C LEU A 268 7.82 2.34 -4.26
N ARG A 269 8.04 3.52 -4.84
CA ARG A 269 9.21 4.34 -4.58
C ARG A 269 8.83 5.34 -3.50
N LEU A 270 9.74 5.61 -2.57
CA LEU A 270 9.43 6.47 -1.43
C LEU A 270 8.90 7.83 -1.93
N TYR A 271 7.66 8.11 -1.54
CA TYR A 271 6.91 9.36 -1.69
C TYR A 271 6.50 9.89 -3.06
N GLY A 272 6.78 9.27 -4.21
CA GLY A 272 6.24 9.77 -5.50
C GLY A 272 6.48 11.27 -5.79
N MET A 273 7.34 11.92 -5.01
CA MET A 273 8.04 13.11 -5.41
C MET A 273 8.85 12.68 -6.62
N SER A 274 8.64 13.34 -7.76
CA SER A 274 9.34 13.02 -8.99
C SER A 274 10.84 13.04 -8.73
N TRP A 275 11.44 11.85 -8.59
CA TRP A 275 12.86 11.64 -8.79
C TRP A 275 13.01 11.35 -10.29
N GLU A 276 12.72 12.34 -11.14
CA GLU A 276 13.40 12.38 -12.43
C GLU A 276 14.88 12.47 -12.10
N TYR A 277 15.54 11.33 -12.25
CA TYR A 277 16.98 11.21 -12.17
C TYR A 277 17.58 12.14 -13.22
N PRO A 278 18.52 13.03 -12.85
CA PRO A 278 19.26 13.15 -11.59
C PRO A 278 18.63 14.24 -10.68
N ASP A 279 18.77 14.35 -9.36
CA ASP A 279 19.84 13.99 -8.44
C ASP A 279 19.34 14.24 -7.00
N ALA A 280 20.06 13.70 -6.03
CA ALA A 280 19.98 14.08 -4.62
C ALA A 280 20.00 15.60 -4.36
N ILE A 281 19.44 16.04 -3.23
CA ILE A 281 19.43 17.47 -2.87
C ILE A 281 20.82 17.88 -2.38
N ARG A 282 21.39 18.91 -2.99
CA ARG A 282 22.75 19.37 -2.72
C ARG A 282 22.84 20.89 -2.70
N LEU A 283 24.01 21.38 -2.26
CA LEU A 283 24.33 22.81 -2.25
C LEU A 283 24.04 23.45 -3.62
N GLY A 284 23.29 24.55 -3.60
CA GLY A 284 22.88 25.30 -4.78
C GLY A 284 21.49 24.93 -5.31
N ASP A 285 20.90 23.82 -4.87
CA ASP A 285 19.53 23.46 -5.22
C ASP A 285 18.53 24.41 -4.54
N SER A 286 17.35 24.57 -5.13
CA SER A 286 16.25 25.33 -4.55
C SER A 286 14.89 24.74 -4.95
N GLY A 287 13.85 25.10 -4.21
CA GLY A 287 12.47 24.66 -4.43
C GLY A 287 11.92 23.80 -3.29
N ASP A 288 10.71 23.26 -3.50
CA ASP A 288 9.91 22.68 -2.40
C ASP A 288 10.54 21.44 -1.76
N LYS A 289 11.35 20.68 -2.50
CA LYS A 289 12.14 19.56 -1.95
C LYS A 289 13.16 20.02 -0.92
N VAL A 290 13.85 21.12 -1.20
CA VAL A 290 14.79 21.75 -0.26
C VAL A 290 14.02 22.29 0.93
N TYR A 291 12.89 22.96 0.69
CA TYR A 291 12.06 23.49 1.77
C TYR A 291 11.60 22.39 2.74
N LEU A 292 11.12 21.25 2.21
CA LEU A 292 10.68 20.13 3.02
C LEU A 292 11.83 19.49 3.82
N MET A 293 13.01 19.32 3.22
CA MET A 293 14.19 18.87 3.96
C MET A 293 14.62 19.89 5.03
N GLN A 294 14.60 21.19 4.74
CA GLN A 294 14.96 22.21 5.72
C GLN A 294 13.96 22.21 6.88
N TYR A 295 12.68 21.98 6.58
CA TYR A 295 11.63 21.87 7.58
C TYR A 295 11.88 20.67 8.51
N MET A 296 12.16 19.48 7.94
CA MET A 296 12.51 18.29 8.73
C MET A 296 13.75 18.57 9.60
N LEU A 297 14.81 19.15 9.04
CA LEU A 297 16.02 19.55 9.79
C LEU A 297 15.73 20.56 10.90
N SER A 298 14.85 21.55 10.65
CA SER A 298 14.50 22.56 11.65
C SER A 298 13.80 21.94 12.86
N VAL A 299 12.90 20.97 12.63
CA VAL A 299 12.25 20.23 13.71
C VAL A 299 13.27 19.36 14.45
N ILE A 300 14.20 18.73 13.73
CA ILE A 300 15.27 17.92 14.36
C ILE A 300 16.20 18.80 15.22
N SER A 301 16.56 20.00 14.76
CA SER A 301 17.46 20.91 15.49
C SER A 301 16.90 21.39 16.83
N GLU A 302 15.58 21.41 17.00
CA GLU A 302 14.93 21.74 18.28
C GLU A 302 15.21 20.68 19.37
N PHE A 303 15.44 19.43 18.98
CA PHE A 303 15.65 18.30 19.90
C PHE A 303 17.10 17.85 19.96
N TYR A 304 17.84 18.05 18.86
CA TYR A 304 19.24 17.65 18.71
C TYR A 304 20.09 18.88 18.45
N ASN A 305 20.65 19.45 19.52
CA ASN A 305 21.52 20.63 19.46
C ASN A 305 22.80 20.46 18.61
N THR A 306 23.12 19.23 18.20
CA THR A 306 24.20 18.90 17.28
C THR A 306 23.88 19.28 15.85
N VAL A 307 22.59 19.41 15.49
CA VAL A 307 22.12 19.90 14.19
C VAL A 307 21.86 21.41 14.32
N PRO A 308 22.59 22.28 13.61
CA PRO A 308 22.35 23.72 13.61
C PRO A 308 20.93 24.07 13.14
N GLU A 309 20.34 25.08 13.78
CA GLU A 309 19.10 25.70 13.31
C GLU A 309 19.34 26.39 11.96
N ILE A 310 18.37 26.27 11.05
CA ILE A 310 18.44 26.84 9.71
C ILE A 310 17.14 27.54 9.33
N VAL A 311 17.25 28.50 8.42
CA VAL A 311 16.08 29.12 7.79
C VAL A 311 15.45 28.14 6.81
N THR A 312 14.11 28.05 6.84
CA THR A 312 13.30 27.27 5.90
C THR A 312 12.85 28.17 4.75
N ASP A 313 13.76 28.46 3.83
CA ASP A 313 13.55 29.36 2.68
C ASP A 313 13.45 28.62 1.33
N GLY A 314 13.64 27.31 1.33
CA GLY A 314 13.67 26.50 0.13
C GLY A 314 14.93 26.67 -0.72
N VAL A 315 16.01 27.24 -0.17
CA VAL A 315 17.29 27.45 -0.86
C VAL A 315 18.41 26.70 -0.13
N PHE A 316 19.06 25.77 -0.81
CA PHE A 316 20.12 24.96 -0.21
C PHE A 316 21.44 25.74 -0.24
N GLY A 317 21.58 26.65 0.72
CA GLY A 317 22.79 27.43 0.95
C GLY A 317 23.80 26.74 1.87
N GLN A 318 24.86 27.47 2.24
CA GLN A 318 25.93 26.95 3.10
C GLN A 318 25.39 26.50 4.48
N ALA A 319 24.48 27.27 5.09
CA ALA A 319 23.88 26.90 6.38
C ALA A 319 23.11 25.56 6.29
N THR A 320 22.39 25.34 5.20
CA THR A 320 21.69 24.07 4.93
C THR A 320 22.66 22.92 4.72
N LEU A 321 23.78 23.15 4.01
CA LEU A 321 24.84 22.15 3.85
C LEU A 321 25.45 21.73 5.19
N ASP A 322 25.75 22.71 6.04
CA ASP A 322 26.33 22.45 7.35
C ASP A 322 25.37 21.66 8.24
N ALA A 323 24.07 21.98 8.19
CA ALA A 323 23.02 21.24 8.89
C ALA A 323 22.81 19.82 8.36
N VAL A 324 22.85 19.62 7.03
CA VAL A 324 22.76 18.28 6.43
C VAL A 324 23.94 17.42 6.86
N LYS A 325 25.17 17.94 6.84
CA LYS A 325 26.35 17.18 7.29
C LYS A 325 26.31 16.89 8.78
N ALA A 326 25.86 17.84 9.60
CA ALA A 326 25.65 17.63 11.03
C ALA A 326 24.60 16.54 11.29
N PHE A 327 23.51 16.53 10.53
CA PHE A 327 22.51 15.48 10.57
C PHE A 327 23.06 14.12 10.10
N GLN A 328 23.79 14.07 8.98
CA GLN A 328 24.41 12.83 8.49
C GLN A 328 25.34 12.23 9.55
N ARG A 329 26.14 13.07 10.23
CA ARG A 329 26.96 12.64 11.38
C ARG A 329 26.12 12.09 12.52
N LEU A 330 25.04 12.78 12.90
CA LEU A 330 24.11 12.33 13.94
C LEU A 330 23.49 10.97 13.61
N ALA A 331 23.16 10.73 12.34
CA ALA A 331 22.55 9.50 11.84
C ALA A 331 23.55 8.39 11.48
N GLY A 332 24.87 8.61 11.67
CA GLY A 332 25.91 7.63 11.32
C GLY A 332 26.09 7.40 9.80
N LEU A 333 25.71 8.38 8.98
CA LEU A 333 25.82 8.35 7.52
C LEU A 333 27.12 9.03 7.02
N PRO A 334 27.54 8.77 5.77
CA PRO A 334 28.61 9.55 5.13
C PRO A 334 28.27 11.05 5.11
N GLU A 335 29.19 11.90 5.56
CA GLU A 335 29.02 13.36 5.65
C GLU A 335 29.29 14.08 4.30
N ASP A 336 28.74 13.57 3.21
CA ASP A 336 28.94 14.11 1.87
C ASP A 336 28.13 15.40 1.61
N GLY A 337 27.18 15.73 2.48
CA GLY A 337 26.30 16.91 2.35
C GLY A 337 25.27 16.78 1.23
N ILE A 338 25.09 15.57 0.70
CA ILE A 338 24.17 15.24 -0.38
C ILE A 338 23.00 14.46 0.21
N VAL A 339 21.79 15.00 0.09
CA VAL A 339 20.57 14.34 0.56
C VAL A 339 20.06 13.40 -0.52
N GLY A 340 20.68 12.22 -0.59
CA GLY A 340 20.18 11.07 -1.35
C GLY A 340 19.12 10.29 -0.58
N PRO A 341 18.62 9.17 -1.13
CA PRO A 341 17.56 8.37 -0.51
C PRO A 341 17.87 7.99 0.94
N LEU A 342 19.07 7.49 1.23
CA LEU A 342 19.45 7.07 2.59
C LEU A 342 19.43 8.23 3.60
N THR A 343 19.95 9.40 3.22
CA THR A 343 19.93 10.58 4.11
C THR A 343 18.52 11.11 4.31
N TRP A 344 17.71 11.11 3.26
CA TRP A 344 16.30 11.48 3.33
C TRP A 344 15.54 10.57 4.29
N ASP A 345 15.72 9.25 4.19
CA ASP A 345 15.05 8.25 5.01
C ASP A 345 15.37 8.41 6.49
N GLN A 346 16.65 8.60 6.82
CA GLN A 346 17.07 8.83 8.21
C GLN A 346 16.55 10.16 8.75
N MET A 347 16.62 11.23 7.95
CA MET A 347 16.11 12.55 8.36
C MET A 347 14.63 12.49 8.64
N TYR A 348 13.91 11.79 7.78
CA TYR A 348 12.50 11.55 7.98
C TYR A 348 12.21 10.74 9.26
N SER A 349 12.97 9.68 9.53
CA SER A 349 12.79 8.86 10.73
C SER A 349 12.95 9.66 12.03
N PHE A 350 13.99 10.50 12.12
CA PHE A 350 14.19 11.41 13.25
C PHE A 350 13.03 12.41 13.38
N TYR A 351 12.61 13.01 12.27
CA TYR A 351 11.48 13.94 12.22
C TYR A 351 10.16 13.29 12.68
N ASP A 352 9.79 12.12 12.15
CA ASP A 352 8.57 11.38 12.51
C ASP A 352 8.59 10.93 13.98
N GLY A 353 9.73 10.47 14.48
CA GLY A 353 9.91 10.11 15.89
C GLY A 353 9.61 11.29 16.83
N ILE A 354 10.13 12.48 16.50
CA ILE A 354 9.85 13.72 17.23
C ILE A 354 8.37 14.10 17.10
N GLU A 355 7.81 14.10 15.89
CA GLU A 355 6.41 14.47 15.66
C GLU A 355 5.46 13.57 16.47
N VAL A 356 5.69 12.26 16.50
CA VAL A 356 4.86 11.30 17.22
C VAL A 356 4.92 11.52 18.73
N GLU A 357 6.09 11.83 19.28
CA GLU A 357 6.26 12.08 20.71
C GLU A 357 5.67 13.45 21.14
N VAL A 358 5.85 14.47 20.30
CA VAL A 358 5.41 15.84 20.56
C VAL A 358 3.90 16.01 20.32
N MET A 359 3.35 15.46 19.25
CA MET A 359 1.94 15.62 18.88
C MET A 359 0.99 14.66 19.63
N ARG A 360 1.52 13.66 20.35
CA ARG A 360 0.73 12.85 21.30
C ARG A 360 0.60 13.51 22.68
N ASN A 361 1.49 14.43 23.03
CA ASN A 361 1.45 15.19 24.28
C ASN A 361 0.94 16.62 24.04
N ASN A 362 -0.40 16.78 24.08
CA ASN A 362 -1.10 18.08 24.03
C ASN A 362 -0.67 19.11 25.10
N ALA A 363 0.24 18.77 26.01
CA ALA A 363 0.60 19.59 27.16
C ALA A 363 1.76 20.56 26.93
N SER A 364 2.45 20.54 25.78
CA SER A 364 3.74 21.22 25.66
C SER A 364 3.82 22.50 24.82
N PHE A 365 2.81 22.92 24.03
CA PHE A 365 2.81 24.30 23.48
C PHE A 365 1.43 24.96 23.26
N PRO A 366 1.30 26.30 23.42
CA PRO A 366 0.04 27.02 23.64
C PRO A 366 -0.59 27.68 22.39
N TYR A 367 -0.23 27.30 21.16
CA TYR A 367 -0.83 27.93 19.97
C TYR A 367 -2.18 27.32 19.52
N LEU A 368 -2.86 26.56 20.39
CA LEU A 368 -4.21 26.05 20.14
C LEU A 368 -5.34 26.88 20.77
N ASN A 369 -5.02 28.00 21.42
CA ASN A 369 -6.04 28.93 21.90
C ASN A 369 -5.87 30.29 21.22
N ASP A 370 -6.41 30.42 20.01
CA ASP A 370 -7.07 31.68 19.65
C ASP A 370 -8.58 31.42 19.52
N PRO A 371 -9.42 32.35 20.00
CA PRO A 371 -10.83 32.11 20.24
C PRO A 371 -11.57 31.95 18.91
N ALA A 372 -12.69 31.23 18.98
CA ALA A 372 -13.63 31.07 17.88
C ALA A 372 -13.82 32.37 17.07
N PRO A 373 -13.96 32.30 15.74
CA PRO A 373 -14.20 33.49 14.93
C PRO A 373 -15.41 34.25 15.48
N PRO A 374 -15.38 35.59 15.53
CA PRO A 374 -16.40 36.38 16.18
C PRO A 374 -17.78 36.03 15.60
N SER A 375 -18.73 35.75 16.50
CA SER A 375 -20.12 35.55 16.12
C SER A 375 -20.59 36.77 15.32
N ARG A 376 -21.14 36.48 14.14
CA ARG A 376 -21.68 37.46 13.22
C ARG A 376 -22.66 38.38 13.98
N PRO A 377 -22.54 39.72 13.91
CA PRO A 377 -23.44 40.59 14.63
C PRO A 377 -24.86 40.39 14.12
N THR A 378 -25.75 40.02 15.02
CA THR A 378 -27.19 40.09 14.81
C THR A 378 -27.57 41.57 14.73
N SER A 379 -28.18 41.97 13.62
CA SER A 379 -28.88 43.25 13.53
C SER A 379 -30.33 43.02 13.10
N PRO A 380 -31.31 43.80 13.60
CA PRO A 380 -32.72 43.47 13.52
C PRO A 380 -33.43 44.12 12.32
N ALA A 381 -34.39 43.36 11.78
CA ALA A 381 -35.69 43.74 11.18
C ALA A 381 -35.80 44.68 9.95
N SER A 382 -36.84 44.36 9.17
CA SER A 382 -37.49 45.07 8.04
C SER A 382 -36.73 45.09 6.71
N ALA A 383 -37.32 45.15 5.52
CA ALA A 383 -38.61 44.78 4.92
C ALA A 383 -38.43 45.15 3.41
N ASP A 384 -39.13 44.47 2.51
CA ASP A 384 -39.39 44.88 1.11
C ASP A 384 -38.21 45.06 0.14
N VAL A 385 -38.09 44.15 -0.84
CA VAL A 385 -38.33 44.50 -2.26
C VAL A 385 -38.96 43.29 -2.98
N TYR A 386 -40.21 43.45 -3.41
CA TYR A 386 -40.94 42.63 -4.37
C TYR A 386 -40.47 42.88 -5.82
N GLY A 387 -40.57 41.85 -6.67
CA GLY A 387 -40.70 41.94 -8.15
C GLY A 387 -39.39 41.77 -8.92
N LEU A 388 -39.19 40.77 -9.78
CA LEU A 388 -40.07 40.37 -10.89
C LEU A 388 -40.09 38.84 -11.15
N LEU A 389 -41.32 38.35 -11.29
CA LEU A 389 -41.78 37.07 -11.86
C LEU A 389 -41.42 36.95 -13.36
N SER A 390 -41.07 35.77 -13.91
CA SER A 390 -41.95 34.83 -14.65
C SER A 390 -41.08 34.13 -15.71
N ALA A 391 -41.27 32.92 -16.24
CA ALA A 391 -42.18 31.79 -16.05
C ALA A 391 -41.62 30.63 -16.94
N MET A 392 -41.46 29.41 -16.40
CA MET A 392 -42.22 28.17 -16.73
C MET A 392 -41.85 27.41 -18.05
N PRO A 393 -42.21 26.11 -18.22
CA PRO A 393 -42.54 25.06 -17.24
C PRO A 393 -41.99 23.65 -17.56
N VAL A 394 -42.17 22.76 -16.57
CA VAL A 394 -42.15 21.29 -16.64
C VAL A 394 -43.58 20.77 -16.89
N ASN A 395 -43.77 19.71 -17.69
CA ASN A 395 -44.93 18.80 -17.69
C ASN A 395 -44.44 17.43 -18.23
N ALA A 396 -44.46 16.31 -17.50
CA ALA A 396 -45.56 15.50 -16.95
C ALA A 396 -46.09 14.41 -17.91
N ALA A 397 -45.76 13.15 -17.57
CA ALA A 397 -46.48 11.86 -17.70
C ALA A 397 -47.18 11.44 -19.01
N LEU A 398 -46.94 10.18 -19.47
CA LEU A 398 -47.91 9.06 -19.48
C LEU A 398 -47.55 7.86 -20.40
N SER A 399 -47.69 6.66 -19.82
CA SER A 399 -48.35 5.45 -20.36
C SER A 399 -47.58 4.33 -21.11
N ARG A 400 -48.10 3.12 -20.81
CA ARG A 400 -47.77 1.74 -21.24
C ARG A 400 -48.19 1.42 -22.69
N ALA A 401 -47.48 0.48 -23.33
CA ALA A 401 -47.98 -0.59 -24.22
C ALA A 401 -46.80 -1.52 -24.61
N THR A 402 -46.70 -2.78 -24.16
CA THR A 402 -47.18 -4.06 -24.76
C THR A 402 -46.91 -4.31 -26.25
N ASN A 403 -46.10 -5.35 -26.55
CA ASN A 403 -46.31 -6.47 -27.52
C ASN A 403 -44.97 -7.02 -28.05
N THR A 404 -44.54 -8.25 -27.71
CA THR A 404 -44.83 -9.58 -28.32
C THR A 404 -44.38 -9.80 -29.77
N SER A 405 -43.38 -10.67 -29.95
CA SER A 405 -43.17 -11.65 -31.06
C SER A 405 -41.85 -12.41 -30.77
N ARG A 406 -41.78 -13.68 -30.37
CA ARG A 406 -42.20 -14.99 -30.95
C ARG A 406 -41.40 -15.41 -32.19
N ALA A 407 -40.93 -16.67 -32.12
CA ALA A 407 -40.34 -17.55 -33.15
C ALA A 407 -38.78 -17.53 -33.22
N GLN A 408 -38.04 -18.65 -33.30
CA GLN A 408 -38.40 -20.05 -33.55
C GLN A 408 -37.20 -20.97 -33.21
N SER A 409 -37.48 -22.17 -32.72
CA SER A 409 -36.55 -23.29 -32.57
C SER A 409 -36.37 -24.07 -33.89
N ASN A 410 -35.24 -24.77 -34.03
CA ASN A 410 -35.06 -26.12 -34.63
C ASN A 410 -33.58 -26.50 -34.40
N GLY A 411 -33.19 -27.52 -33.60
CA GLY A 411 -33.27 -28.98 -33.86
C GLY A 411 -32.02 -29.42 -34.66
N ASN A 412 -31.22 -30.46 -34.39
CA ASN A 412 -31.23 -31.66 -33.56
C ASN A 412 -29.79 -32.25 -33.59
N GLY A 413 -29.39 -33.08 -32.61
CA GLY A 413 -28.34 -34.10 -32.81
C GLY A 413 -27.44 -34.46 -31.61
N LEU A 414 -27.86 -35.44 -30.81
CA LEU A 414 -27.06 -36.24 -29.84
C LEU A 414 -26.99 -37.70 -30.38
N PRO A 415 -26.25 -38.67 -29.78
CA PRO A 415 -25.09 -38.64 -28.86
C PRO A 415 -23.97 -39.64 -29.23
N ASN A 416 -22.88 -39.70 -28.45
CA ASN A 416 -22.23 -40.97 -28.08
C ASN A 416 -21.43 -40.86 -26.77
N GLU A 417 -21.71 -41.77 -25.84
CA GLU A 417 -21.07 -42.04 -24.53
C GLU A 417 -19.68 -42.68 -24.74
N GLY A 418 -18.62 -42.58 -23.92
CA GLY A 418 -18.34 -42.46 -22.48
C GLY A 418 -16.79 -42.56 -22.28
N PRO A 419 -16.19 -42.89 -21.11
CA PRO A 419 -16.70 -43.02 -19.76
C PRO A 419 -16.09 -42.02 -18.74
N ASP A 420 -16.85 -41.81 -17.67
CA ASP A 420 -16.49 -41.56 -16.27
C ASP A 420 -15.03 -41.18 -15.90
N ARG A 421 -14.88 -39.97 -15.33
CA ARG A 421 -14.01 -39.66 -14.19
C ARG A 421 -14.41 -38.32 -13.60
N THR A 422 -15.19 -38.38 -12.53
CA THR A 422 -15.35 -37.28 -11.57
C THR A 422 -14.00 -36.87 -10.99
N TYR A 423 -13.54 -35.66 -11.29
CA TYR A 423 -12.55 -34.95 -10.47
C TYR A 423 -13.00 -33.50 -10.33
N SER A 424 -13.18 -33.09 -9.09
CA SER A 424 -13.63 -31.76 -8.70
C SER A 424 -12.67 -30.69 -9.21
N ASP A 425 -13.17 -29.86 -10.11
CA ASP A 425 -12.57 -28.59 -10.53
C ASP A 425 -12.32 -27.68 -9.32
N THR A 426 -11.06 -27.52 -8.93
CA THR A 426 -10.64 -26.35 -8.13
C THR A 426 -9.30 -25.84 -8.61
N SER A 427 -9.32 -24.90 -9.56
CA SER A 427 -8.45 -23.71 -9.60
C SER A 427 -8.81 -22.84 -10.81
N ARG A 428 -10.00 -22.25 -10.77
CA ARG A 428 -10.26 -21.08 -11.61
C ARG A 428 -9.72 -19.85 -10.87
N PHE A 429 -8.54 -19.36 -11.26
CA PHE A 429 -8.15 -17.98 -10.99
C PHE A 429 -9.04 -17.05 -11.85
N ILE A 430 -10.29 -16.87 -11.45
CA ILE A 430 -11.19 -15.90 -12.06
C ILE A 430 -10.73 -14.50 -11.64
N GLN A 431 -10.41 -13.69 -12.65
CA GLN A 431 -10.46 -12.24 -12.60
C GLN A 431 -11.81 -11.77 -12.04
N TYR A 432 -11.77 -11.06 -10.91
CA TYR A 432 -12.80 -10.16 -10.35
C TYR A 432 -14.20 -10.72 -10.06
N PRO A 433 -14.80 -10.30 -8.93
CA PRO A 433 -15.92 -9.37 -9.07
C PRO A 433 -15.86 -8.20 -8.06
N GLY A 434 -16.11 -7.00 -8.56
CA GLY A 434 -16.36 -5.80 -7.75
C GLY A 434 -15.96 -4.52 -8.47
N TYR A 435 -16.96 -3.88 -9.10
CA TYR A 435 -16.94 -2.62 -9.87
C TYR A 435 -16.66 -2.75 -11.38
N ILE A 436 -17.75 -2.72 -12.15
CA ILE A 436 -17.74 -2.41 -13.58
C ILE A 436 -17.26 -0.96 -13.74
N LEU A 437 -16.08 -0.78 -14.33
CA LEU A 437 -15.69 0.50 -14.92
C LEU A 437 -16.66 0.76 -16.09
N LYS A 438 -17.56 1.75 -15.94
CA LYS A 438 -18.40 2.20 -17.06
C LYS A 438 -17.52 2.89 -18.08
N ILE A 439 -17.08 2.15 -19.10
CA ILE A 439 -16.67 2.70 -20.39
C ILE A 439 -17.42 1.88 -21.43
N GLY A 440 -18.39 2.51 -22.08
CA GLY A 440 -19.16 1.88 -23.15
C GLY A 440 -18.36 1.86 -24.43
N VAL A 441 -18.22 0.68 -25.05
CA VAL A 441 -18.38 0.44 -26.49
C VAL A 441 -18.81 -1.03 -26.66
N GLN A 442 -19.84 -1.21 -27.48
CA GLN A 442 -20.49 -2.39 -28.05
C GLN A 442 -19.82 -3.79 -27.99
N ASP A 443 -20.74 -4.74 -27.78
CA ASP A 443 -20.67 -6.20 -27.93
C ASP A 443 -20.04 -6.69 -29.24
N MET A 444 -19.41 -7.88 -29.19
CA MET A 444 -19.83 -9.06 -29.96
C MET A 444 -19.22 -10.35 -29.35
N GLU A 445 -20.11 -11.31 -29.07
CA GLU A 445 -19.93 -12.73 -28.71
C GLU A 445 -19.15 -13.48 -29.82
N GLU A 446 -18.48 -14.62 -29.62
CA GLU A 446 -18.81 -15.88 -28.91
C GLU A 446 -17.63 -16.51 -28.16
#